data_AF-A0A7X8MW08-F1
#
_entry.id   AF-A0A7X8MW08-F1
#
_cell.length_a   1.000
_cell.length_b   1.000
_cell.length_c   1.000
_cell.angle_alpha   90.00
_cell.angle_beta   90.00
_cell.angle_gamma   90.00
#
_symmetry.space_group_name_H-M   'P 1'
#
loop_
_entity.id
_entity.type
_entity.pdbx_description
1 polymer ?
#
loop_
_entity_poly.entity_id
_entity_poly.type
_entity_poly.pdbx_seq_one_letter_code
_entity_poly.pdbx_strand_id
1 'polypeptide(L)' 'FGESTLDLVGFGVTERFEGEAARAAAFDESLARTDGVDTDDNAADFTSQEPTPQHSTGDVEDQDDLGELSSQLSSGSSR' A
#
# COMPACT_ATOMS: atom_id res chain seq x y z
N PHE A 1 -15.35 -25.58 22.24
CA PHE A 1 -14.58 -24.44 21.70
C PHE A 1 -13.77 -25.01 20.55
N GLY A 2 -14.32 -24.96 19.33
CA GLY A 2 -13.55 -25.27 18.13
C GLY A 2 -12.52 -24.17 17.97
N GLU A 3 -11.32 -24.52 17.53
CA GLU A 3 -10.21 -23.57 17.40
C GLU A 3 -10.64 -22.48 16.43
N SER A 4 -11.01 -21.31 16.95
CA SER A 4 -11.21 -20.10 16.16
C SER A 4 -9.83 -19.76 15.63
N THR A 5 -9.50 -20.30 14.46
CA THR A 5 -8.32 -19.82 13.77
C THR A 5 -8.67 -18.38 13.41
N LEU A 6 -7.72 -17.48 13.51
CA LEU A 6 -8.02 -16.12 13.09
C LEU A 6 -7.95 -16.10 11.57
N ASP A 7 -8.67 -15.20 10.94
CA ASP A 7 -8.45 -14.84 9.56
C ASP A 7 -6.98 -14.41 9.32
N LEU A 8 -6.15 -15.36 8.88
CA LEU A 8 -4.73 -15.13 8.64
C LEU A 8 -4.45 -14.96 7.14
N VAL A 9 -3.79 -13.85 6.80
CA VAL A 9 -3.25 -13.63 5.46
C VAL A 9 -1.73 -13.83 5.52
N GLY A 10 -1.21 -14.63 4.59
CA GLY A 10 0.23 -14.91 4.47
C GLY A 10 0.82 -14.38 3.16
N PHE A 11 2.16 -14.41 3.08
CA PHE A 11 2.87 -14.13 1.83
C PHE A 11 3.12 -15.43 1.05
N GLY A 12 2.92 -15.39 -0.28
CA GLY A 12 3.07 -16.57 -1.12
C GLY A 12 1.98 -17.61 -0.85
N VAL A 13 2.36 -18.87 -0.65
CA VAL A 13 1.43 -19.95 -0.27
C VAL A 13 1.31 -19.98 1.25
N THR A 14 0.09 -19.78 1.77
CA THR A 14 -0.21 -19.89 3.21
C THR A 14 -0.75 -21.27 3.57
N GLU A 15 -0.36 -21.78 4.73
CA GLU A 15 -0.83 -23.06 5.28
C GLU A 15 -1.80 -22.88 6.46
N ARG A 16 -1.92 -21.65 6.97
CA ARG A 16 -2.88 -21.30 8.03
C ARG A 16 -3.89 -20.32 7.49
N PHE A 17 -5.12 -20.79 7.39
CA PHE A 17 -6.29 -20.09 6.92
C PHE A 17 -7.52 -20.88 7.39
N GLU A 18 -8.66 -20.22 7.40
CA GLU A 18 -9.98 -20.84 7.55
C GLU A 18 -10.59 -21.07 6.18
N GLY A 19 -11.39 -22.14 6.06
CA GLY A 19 -12.05 -22.50 4.80
C GLY A 19 -11.08 -22.66 3.63
N GLU A 20 -11.05 -21.67 2.75
CA GLU A 20 -10.12 -21.56 1.63
C GLU A 20 -9.14 -20.39 1.83
N ALA A 21 -7.89 -20.56 1.42
CA ALA A 21 -6.89 -19.50 1.54
C ALA A 21 -7.29 -18.24 0.76
N ALA A 22 -7.11 -17.07 1.37
CA ALA A 22 -7.18 -15.80 0.65
C ALA A 22 -6.23 -15.80 -0.56
N ARG A 23 -6.65 -15.13 -1.65
CA ARG A 23 -5.78 -14.89 -2.80
C ARG A 23 -4.51 -14.16 -2.35
N ALA A 24 -3.35 -14.62 -2.84
CA ALA A 24 -2.11 -13.90 -2.65
C ALA A 24 -2.12 -12.58 -3.44
N ALA A 25 -1.78 -11.46 -2.78
CA ALA A 25 -1.60 -10.18 -3.44
C ALA A 25 -0.44 -10.22 -4.45
N ALA A 26 -0.60 -9.56 -5.59
CA ALA A 26 0.52 -9.21 -6.46
C ALA A 26 1.41 -8.13 -5.80
N PHE A 27 2.56 -7.83 -6.42
CA PHE A 27 3.52 -6.86 -5.88
C PHE A 27 2.99 -5.41 -5.85
N ASP A 28 1.95 -5.13 -6.63
CA ASP A 28 1.27 -3.85 -6.80
C ASP A 28 -0.20 -3.93 -6.37
N GLU A 29 -0.54 -4.83 -5.43
CA GLU A 29 -1.87 -4.94 -4.84
C GLU A 29 -1.80 -4.84 -3.30
N SER A 30 -2.90 -4.40 -2.69
CA SER A 30 -3.17 -4.55 -1.25
C SER A 30 -4.33 -5.53 -1.03
N LEU A 31 -4.39 -6.17 0.14
CA LEU A 31 -5.55 -6.97 0.57
C LEU A 31 -6.36 -6.21 1.60
N ALA A 32 -7.69 -6.28 1.47
CA ALA A 32 -8.64 -5.67 2.40
C ALA A 32 -9.72 -6.68 2.81
N ARG A 33 -10.27 -6.52 4.02
CA ARG A 33 -11.50 -7.24 4.42
C ARG A 33 -12.71 -6.62 3.71
N THR A 34 -13.63 -7.47 3.25
CA THR A 34 -14.79 -7.07 2.44
C THR A 34 -15.88 -6.35 3.25
N ASP A 35 -16.48 -7.03 4.23
CA ASP A 35 -17.64 -6.51 4.97
C ASP A 35 -17.48 -6.58 6.51
N GLY A 36 -16.29 -6.97 6.98
CA GLY A 36 -15.99 -7.08 8.41
C GLY A 36 -16.69 -8.24 9.13
N VAL A 37 -17.53 -9.01 8.42
CA VAL A 37 -18.07 -10.30 8.86
C VAL A 37 -16.96 -11.34 8.82
N ASP A 38 -16.99 -12.28 9.75
CA ASP A 38 -16.13 -13.46 9.75
C ASP A 38 -16.98 -14.61 9.22
N THR A 39 -16.61 -15.16 8.07
CA THR A 39 -17.38 -16.20 7.38
C THR A 39 -16.77 -17.60 7.54
N ASP A 40 -15.75 -17.73 8.38
CA ASP A 40 -14.89 -18.91 8.48
C ASP A 40 -14.23 -19.30 7.13
N ASP A 41 -14.09 -18.34 6.19
CA ASP A 41 -13.50 -18.54 4.87
C ASP A 41 -12.70 -17.31 4.40
N ASN A 42 -11.38 -17.41 4.47
CA ASN A 42 -10.47 -16.33 4.09
C ASN A 42 -10.63 -15.91 2.61
N ALA A 43 -11.03 -16.81 1.71
CA ALA A 43 -11.23 -16.46 0.30
C ALA A 43 -12.47 -15.59 0.07
N ALA A 44 -13.48 -15.71 0.94
CA ALA A 44 -14.67 -14.86 0.94
C ALA A 44 -14.44 -13.52 1.67
N ASP A 45 -13.59 -13.54 2.69
CA ASP A 45 -13.41 -12.40 3.59
C ASP A 45 -12.35 -11.40 3.13
N PHE A 46 -11.43 -11.79 2.24
CA PHE A 46 -10.37 -10.93 1.71
C PHE A 46 -10.46 -10.72 0.20
N THR A 47 -10.26 -9.47 -0.22
CA THR A 47 -10.19 -9.11 -1.64
C THR A 47 -8.95 -8.28 -1.95
N SER A 48 -8.42 -8.42 -3.16
CA SER A 48 -7.32 -7.61 -3.69
C SER A 48 -7.84 -6.27 -4.21
N GLN A 49 -7.13 -5.20 -3.91
CA GLN A 49 -7.41 -3.85 -4.37
C GLN A 49 -6.12 -3.11 -4.77
N GLU A 50 -6.27 -1.94 -5.38
CA GLU A 50 -5.16 -1.04 -5.66
C GLU A 50 -4.41 -0.69 -4.34
N PRO A 51 -3.07 -0.47 -4.37
CA PRO A 51 -2.32 -0.24 -3.15
C PRO A 51 -2.82 0.97 -2.37
N THR A 52 -3.01 0.79 -1.06
CA THR A 52 -3.44 1.86 -0.16
C THR A 52 -2.72 1.79 1.19
N PRO A 53 -2.32 2.92 1.79
CA PRO A 53 -2.31 4.26 1.22
C PRO A 53 -1.26 4.40 0.11
N GLN A 54 -1.49 5.32 -0.81
CA GLN A 54 -0.53 5.66 -1.87
C GLN A 54 0.45 6.72 -1.33
N HIS A 55 1.71 6.67 -1.77
CA HIS A 55 2.65 7.74 -1.47
C HIS A 55 2.13 9.05 -2.06
N SER A 56 2.30 10.18 -1.37
CA SER A 56 1.95 11.49 -1.93
C SER A 56 2.77 11.71 -3.20
N THR A 57 2.15 11.81 -4.37
CA THR A 57 2.82 12.42 -5.51
C THR A 57 3.18 13.82 -5.05
N GLY A 58 4.46 14.11 -4.84
CA GLY A 58 4.88 15.47 -4.61
C GLY A 58 4.54 16.22 -5.88
N ASP A 59 3.44 16.95 -5.89
CA ASP A 59 3.24 17.99 -6.87
C ASP A 59 4.49 18.87 -6.76
N VAL A 60 5.33 18.84 -7.79
CA VAL A 60 6.34 19.88 -8.00
C VAL A 60 5.57 21.13 -8.43
N GLU A 61 4.75 21.67 -7.52
CA GLU A 61 4.44 23.08 -7.50
C GLU A 61 5.78 23.78 -7.16
N ASP A 62 6.05 24.89 -7.82
CA ASP A 62 7.30 25.68 -7.73
C ASP A 62 8.47 25.23 -8.64
N GLN A 63 8.17 25.02 -9.93
CA GLN A 63 9.19 25.22 -10.99
C GLN A 63 9.56 26.72 -11.17
N ASP A 64 8.83 27.62 -10.51
CA ASP A 64 9.08 29.07 -10.56
C ASP A 64 10.24 29.51 -9.63
N ASP A 65 10.55 28.75 -8.57
CA ASP A 65 11.60 29.09 -7.60
C ASP A 65 13.03 28.75 -8.06
N LEU A 66 13.17 27.91 -9.10
CA LEU A 66 14.50 27.55 -9.64
C LEU A 66 15.19 28.72 -10.37
N GLY A 67 14.43 29.74 -10.79
CA GLY A 67 14.97 30.96 -11.40
C GLY A 67 15.70 31.87 -10.40
N GLU A 68 15.30 31.86 -9.13
CA GLU A 68 15.90 32.69 -8.10
C GLU A 68 17.28 32.15 -7.67
N LEU A 69 17.41 30.84 -7.52
CA LEU A 69 18.67 30.17 -7.15
C LEU A 69 19.79 30.42 -8.16
N SER A 70 19.46 30.52 -9.45
CA SER A 70 20.42 30.87 -10.51
C SER A 70 20.98 32.29 -10.35
N SER A 71 20.11 33.23 -9.97
CA SER A 71 20.47 34.65 -9.77
C SER A 71 21.34 34.86 -8.52
N GLN A 72 21.12 34.07 -7.46
CA GLN A 72 21.92 34.12 -6.24
C GLN A 72 23.35 33.57 -6.43
N LEU A 73 23.53 32.54 -7.27
CA LEU A 73 24.86 32.02 -7.61
C LEU A 73 25.64 32.95 -8.54
N SER A 74 24.96 33.69 -9.42
CA SER A 74 25.59 34.69 -10.29
C SER A 74 26.03 35.95 -9.53
N SER A 75 25.34 36.34 -8.45
CA SER A 75 25.70 37.53 -7.66
C SER A 75 26.75 37.25 -6.58
N GLY A 76 26.93 35.99 -6.16
CA GLY A 76 27.96 35.56 -5.20
C GLY A 76 29.36 35.34 -5.80
N SER A 77 29.51 35.43 -7.12
CA SER A 77 30.77 35.18 -7.83
C SER A 77 31.38 36.47 -8.39
N SER A 78 31.51 37.51 -7.58
CA SER A 78 32.34 38.67 -7.91
C SER A 78 33.32 38.90 -6.75
N ARG A 79 34.50 38.28 -6.88
CA ARG A 79 35.72 38.59 -6.11
C ARG A 79 36.64 39.38 -7.03
#